data_AF-A0A5C9CIC4-F1
#
_entry.id   AF-A0A5C9CIC4-F1
#
_cell.length_a   1.000
_cell.length_b   1.000
_cell.length_c   1.000
_cell.angle_alpha   90.00
_cell.angle_beta   90.00
_cell.angle_gamma   90.00
#
_symmetry.space_group_name_H-M   'P 1'
#
loop_
_entity.id
_entity.type
_entity.pdbx_description
1 polymer ?
#
loop_
_entity_poly.entity_id
_entity_poly.type
_entity_poly.pdbx_seq_one_letter_code
_entity_poly.pdbx_strand_id
1 'polypeptide(L)'
;MITCRAGTAAVINQTVFHANYPNVSQEDRRLLAIAYRPAWAGPIADVTDWPAEKVARLPDHVRPFFQSLNTRRIDFNVPNRPANMRTEALGINPSRWDVS
;
A
#
# COMPACT_ATOMS: atom_id res chain seq x y z
N MET A 1 -6.20 7.85 -22.26
CA MET A 1 -7.32 8.04 -21.32
C MET A 1 -8.19 6.80 -21.40
N ILE A 2 -8.45 6.12 -20.28
CA ILE A 2 -9.36 4.97 -20.25
C ILE A 2 -10.74 5.49 -19.86
N THR A 3 -11.72 5.32 -20.76
CA THR A 3 -13.12 5.70 -20.54
C THR A 3 -13.93 4.41 -20.45
N CYS A 4 -14.45 4.12 -19.27
CA CYS A 4 -15.11 2.85 -19.00
C CYS A 4 -16.39 3.07 -18.20
N ARG A 5 -17.37 2.18 -18.39
CA ARG A 5 -18.68 2.27 -17.71
C ARG A 5 -18.56 1.74 -16.27
N ALA A 6 -19.52 2.10 -15.42
CA ALA A 6 -19.63 1.48 -14.10
C ALA A 6 -19.74 -0.05 -14.24
N GLY A 7 -19.08 -0.80 -13.35
CA GLY A 7 -19.00 -2.26 -13.41
C GLY A 7 -17.85 -2.81 -14.26
N THR A 8 -17.05 -1.95 -14.90
CA THR A 8 -15.83 -2.35 -15.60
C THR A 8 -14.58 -2.13 -14.73
N ALA A 9 -13.50 -2.84 -15.03
CA ALA A 9 -12.22 -2.71 -14.35
C ALA A 9 -11.09 -2.44 -15.34
N ALA A 10 -10.22 -1.49 -15.00
CA ALA A 10 -8.92 -1.31 -15.65
C ALA A 10 -7.84 -1.93 -14.77
N VAL A 11 -7.07 -2.87 -15.31
CA VAL A 11 -5.96 -3.51 -14.60
C VAL A 11 -4.67 -2.82 -15.01
N ILE A 12 -3.96 -2.26 -14.03
CA ILE A 12 -2.71 -1.53 -14.26
C ILE A 12 -1.57 -2.35 -13.64
N ASN A 13 -0.55 -2.65 -14.44
CA ASN A 13 0.66 -3.28 -13.94
C ASN A 13 1.54 -2.24 -13.22
N GLN A 14 2.27 -2.66 -12.18
CA GLN A 14 3.16 -1.83 -11.36
C GLN A 14 4.19 -1.00 -12.16
N THR A 15 4.53 -1.38 -13.39
CA THR A 15 5.51 -0.68 -14.23
C THR A 15 4.89 0.27 -15.25
N VAL A 16 3.56 0.42 -15.26
CA VAL A 16 2.88 1.32 -16.18
C VAL A 16 2.95 2.75 -15.65
N PHE A 17 3.43 3.68 -16.46
CA PHE A 17 3.31 5.10 -16.16
C PHE A 17 1.87 5.57 -16.36
N HIS A 18 1.23 6.08 -15.31
CA HIS A 18 -0.16 6.52 -15.37
C HIS A 18 -0.42 7.72 -14.44
N ALA A 19 -1.51 8.44 -14.73
CA ALA A 19 -1.99 9.54 -13.92
C ALA A 19 -3.51 9.71 -14.07
N ASN A 20 -4.13 10.41 -13.12
CA ASN A 20 -5.51 10.83 -13.25
C ASN A 20 -5.62 11.98 -14.26
N TYR A 21 -6.47 11.80 -15.28
CA TYR A 21 -6.75 12.87 -16.24
C TYR A 21 -7.61 13.96 -15.59
N PRO A 22 -7.44 15.26 -15.90
CA PRO A 22 -8.28 16.34 -15.37
C PRO A 22 -9.77 16.05 -15.51
N ASN A 23 -10.54 16.30 -14.45
CA ASN A 23 -12.00 16.27 -14.53
C ASN A 23 -12.50 17.66 -14.93
N VAL A 24 -12.90 17.82 -16.20
CA VAL A 24 -13.45 19.08 -16.74
C VAL A 24 -14.98 19.10 -16.74
N SER A 25 -15.63 18.07 -16.18
CA SER A 25 -17.08 18.02 -16.01
C SER A 25 -17.52 18.73 -14.73
N GLN A 26 -18.82 18.95 -14.59
CA GLN A 26 -19.45 19.49 -13.38
C GLN A 26 -19.88 18.36 -12.41
N GLU A 27 -19.43 17.13 -12.63
CA GLU A 27 -19.84 15.95 -11.87
C GLU A 27 -18.65 15.23 -11.22
N ASP A 28 -18.90 14.55 -10.11
CA ASP A 28 -17.92 13.70 -9.45
C ASP A 28 -17.56 12.48 -10.31
N ARG A 29 -16.26 12.28 -10.55
CA ARG A 29 -15.75 11.01 -11.10
C ARG A 29 -15.36 10.07 -9.97
N ARG A 30 -16.13 9.00 -9.77
CA ARG A 30 -15.92 8.02 -8.70
C ARG A 30 -15.24 6.75 -9.22
N LEU A 31 -14.33 6.19 -8.43
CA LEU A 31 -13.65 4.93 -8.71
C LEU A 31 -13.30 4.22 -7.39
N LEU A 32 -13.22 2.89 -7.44
CA LEU A 32 -12.62 2.09 -6.38
C LEU A 32 -11.23 1.65 -6.84
N ALA A 33 -10.20 2.13 -6.15
CA ALA A 33 -8.81 1.73 -6.39
C ALA A 33 -8.44 0.62 -5.41
N ILE A 34 -8.23 -0.58 -5.93
CA ILE A 34 -7.78 -1.73 -5.15
C ILE A 34 -6.35 -2.04 -5.61
N ALA A 35 -5.40 -1.88 -4.70
CA ALA A 35 -4.01 -2.22 -4.95
C ALA A 35 -3.70 -3.58 -4.32
N TYR A 36 -3.11 -4.47 -5.10
CA TYR A 36 -2.53 -5.71 -4.60
C TYR A 36 -1.01 -5.54 -4.54
N ARG A 37 -0.42 -6.01 -3.45
CA ARG A 37 1.03 -6.14 -3.31
C ARG A 37 1.37 -7.60 -3.01
N PRO A 38 2.57 -8.07 -3.38
CA PRO A 38 3.05 -9.37 -2.96
C PRO A 38 3.12 -9.47 -1.43
N ALA A 39 2.79 -10.64 -0.86
CA ALA A 39 2.75 -10.83 0.60
C ALA A 39 4.11 -10.66 1.30
N TRP A 40 5.23 -10.75 0.56
CA TRP A 40 6.57 -10.51 1.12
C TRP A 40 6.90 -9.02 1.29
N ALA A 41 6.20 -8.14 0.56
CA ALA A 41 6.47 -6.70 0.51
C ALA A 41 5.75 -5.95 1.63
N GLY A 42 6.12 -6.24 2.88
CA GLY A 42 5.55 -5.64 4.10
C GLY A 42 5.59 -4.09 4.12
N PRO A 43 4.76 -3.44 4.94
CA PRO A 43 4.64 -1.97 4.94
C PRO A 43 5.90 -1.30 5.51
N ILE A 44 6.05 0.00 5.29
CA ILE A 44 7.19 0.77 5.82
C ILE A 44 7.14 0.81 7.36
N ALA A 45 5.93 0.95 7.91
CA ALA A 45 5.63 0.91 9.33
C ALA A 45 4.45 -0.03 9.59
N ASP A 46 4.29 -0.47 10.84
CA ASP A 46 3.18 -1.34 11.21
C ASP A 46 1.83 -0.67 10.96
N VAL A 47 0.91 -1.44 10.40
CA VAL A 47 -0.45 -1.04 10.08
C VAL A 47 -1.41 -1.81 10.96
N THR A 48 -2.43 -1.13 11.50
CA THR A 48 -3.50 -1.80 12.24
C THR A 48 -4.13 -2.89 11.37
N ASP A 49 -4.11 -4.12 11.88
CA ASP A 49 -4.61 -5.27 11.12
C ASP A 49 -6.14 -5.30 11.03
N TRP A 50 -6.65 -6.19 10.19
CA TRP A 50 -8.09 -6.39 10.04
C TRP A 50 -8.71 -6.95 11.34
N PRO A 51 -9.89 -6.47 11.75
CA PRO A 51 -10.60 -7.08 12.88
C PRO A 51 -10.96 -8.54 12.59
N ALA A 52 -10.53 -9.45 13.48
CA ALA A 52 -10.63 -10.89 13.26
C ALA A 52 -12.08 -11.35 13.05
N GLU A 53 -13.05 -10.74 13.74
CA GLU A 53 -14.47 -11.02 13.62
C GLU A 53 -15.07 -10.57 12.28
N LYS A 54 -14.45 -9.60 11.60
CA LYS A 54 -14.83 -9.23 10.22
C LYS A 54 -14.26 -10.22 9.23
N VAL A 55 -12.99 -10.60 9.38
CA VAL A 55 -12.33 -11.58 8.50
C VAL A 55 -13.01 -12.94 8.59
N ALA A 56 -13.42 -13.38 9.79
CA ALA A 56 -14.10 -14.65 10.00
C ALA A 56 -15.46 -14.77 9.27
N ARG A 57 -16.11 -13.64 8.97
CA ARG A 57 -17.40 -13.59 8.24
C ARG A 57 -17.24 -13.62 6.72
N LEU A 58 -16.02 -13.54 6.20
CA LEU A 58 -15.78 -13.59 4.77
C LEU A 58 -15.97 -15.02 4.23
N PRO A 59 -16.40 -15.16 2.96
CA PRO A 59 -16.44 -16.47 2.31
C PRO A 59 -15.08 -17.17 2.34
N ASP A 60 -15.10 -18.50 2.40
CA ASP A 60 -13.90 -19.33 2.55
C ASP A 60 -12.83 -19.06 1.49
N HIS A 61 -13.25 -18.80 0.24
CA HIS A 61 -12.35 -18.50 -0.87
C HIS A 61 -11.79 -17.07 -0.85
N VAL A 62 -12.35 -16.17 -0.03
CA VAL A 62 -11.92 -14.77 0.11
C VAL A 62 -10.95 -14.59 1.28
N ARG A 63 -11.16 -15.31 2.40
CA ARG A 63 -10.31 -15.24 3.59
C ARG A 63 -8.80 -15.32 3.31
N PRO A 64 -8.29 -16.15 2.37
CA PRO A 64 -6.85 -16.23 2.08
C PRO A 64 -6.22 -14.92 1.61
N PHE A 65 -7.01 -13.97 1.11
CA PHE A 65 -6.52 -12.65 0.67
C PHE A 65 -6.43 -11.62 1.81
N PHE A 66 -7.01 -11.92 2.98
CA PHE A 66 -7.02 -11.04 4.17
C PHE A 66 -6.05 -11.55 5.24
N GLN A 67 -4.83 -11.87 4.82
CA GLN A 67 -3.72 -12.17 5.74
C GLN A 67 -3.26 -10.91 6.47
N SER A 68 -2.40 -11.07 7.47
CA SER A 68 -1.90 -9.94 8.24
C SER A 68 -1.29 -8.86 7.34
N LEU A 69 -1.73 -7.62 7.55
CA LEU A 69 -1.18 -6.45 6.85
C LEU A 69 0.30 -6.20 7.16
N ASN A 70 0.83 -6.80 8.23
CA ASN A 70 2.22 -6.67 8.63
C ASN A 70 3.09 -7.85 8.18
N THR A 71 2.56 -8.77 7.37
CA THR A 71 3.35 -9.86 6.79
C THR A 71 4.55 -9.30 6.03
N ARG A 72 5.75 -9.74 6.42
CA ARG A 72 7.02 -9.34 5.81
C ARG A 72 7.94 -10.55 5.73
N ARG A 73 8.48 -10.81 4.54
CA ARG A 73 9.49 -11.86 4.32
C ARG A 73 10.70 -11.23 3.63
N ILE A 74 11.37 -10.34 4.35
CA ILE A 74 12.54 -9.61 3.87
C ILE A 74 13.66 -9.86 4.88
N ASP A 75 14.79 -10.36 4.40
CA ASP A 75 16.00 -10.40 5.20
C ASP A 75 16.66 -9.01 5.16
N PHE A 76 16.73 -8.38 6.32
CA PHE A 76 17.37 -7.10 6.51
C PHE A 76 18.83 -7.21 6.93
N ASN A 77 19.30 -8.43 7.22
CA ASN A 77 20.66 -8.73 7.62
C ASN A 77 21.58 -8.81 6.39
N VAL A 78 21.62 -7.72 5.64
CA VAL A 78 22.51 -7.57 4.49
C VAL A 78 23.89 -7.14 4.98
N PRO A 79 25.00 -7.61 4.38
CA PRO A 79 26.37 -7.36 4.87
C PRO A 79 26.75 -5.88 5.02
N ASN A 80 26.06 -4.99 4.32
CA ASN A 80 26.26 -3.54 4.33
C ASN A 80 25.42 -2.80 5.39
N ARG A 81 24.65 -3.49 6.24
CA ARG A 81 23.90 -2.89 7.34
C ARG A 81 24.59 -3.19 8.68
N PRO A 82 25.25 -2.19 9.33
CA PRO A 82 25.86 -2.39 10.64
C PRO A 82 24.79 -2.67 11.71
N ALA A 83 25.14 -3.50 12.70
CA ALA A 83 24.20 -3.97 13.74
C ALA A 83 23.57 -2.83 14.56
N ASN A 84 24.25 -1.69 14.66
CA ASN A 84 23.82 -0.49 15.38
C ASN A 84 23.41 0.65 14.43
N MET A 85 22.99 0.34 13.20
CA MET A 85 22.50 1.35 12.26
C MET A 85 21.32 2.10 12.88
N ARG A 86 21.54 3.37 13.21
CA ARG A 86 20.53 4.25 13.80
C ARG A 86 19.38 4.45 12.82
N THR A 87 18.15 4.42 13.33
CA THR A 87 16.94 4.78 12.59
C THR A 87 16.76 6.30 12.45
N GLU A 88 17.57 7.07 13.17
CA GLU A 88 17.53 8.54 13.22
C GLU A 88 18.94 9.15 13.28
N ALA A 89 19.16 10.20 12.49
CA ALA A 89 20.34 11.08 12.56
C ALA A 89 19.95 12.47 12.03
N LEU A 90 20.71 13.53 12.40
CA LEU A 90 20.40 14.92 12.01
C LEU A 90 20.17 15.10 10.49
N GLY A 91 20.90 14.36 9.65
CA GLY A 91 20.75 14.40 8.18
C GLY A 91 19.54 13.64 7.61
N ILE A 92 18.89 12.77 8.39
CA ILE A 92 17.79 11.90 7.95
C ILE A 92 16.52 12.03 8.81
N ASN A 93 16.56 12.81 9.90
CA ASN A 93 15.44 12.95 10.81
C ASN A 93 14.32 13.78 10.16
N PRO A 94 13.11 13.22 9.93
CA PRO A 94 11.98 13.97 9.39
C PRO A 94 11.60 15.18 10.25
N SER A 95 11.85 15.12 11.56
CA SER A 95 11.56 16.23 12.48
C SER A 95 12.37 17.51 12.21
N ARG A 96 13.40 17.44 11.36
CA ARG A 96 14.10 18.64 10.86
C ARG A 96 13.18 19.59 10.10
N TRP A 97 12.02 19.11 9.65
CA TRP A 97 11.00 19.90 8.96
C TRP A 97 9.85 20.35 9.89
N ASP A 98 9.84 19.90 11.16
CA ASP A 98 8.79 20.21 12.14
C ASP A 98 9.14 21.45 13.01
N VAL A 99 10.09 22.28 12.56
CA VAL A 99 10.30 23.63 13.14
C VAL A 99 9.27 24.60 12.55
N SER A 100 8.08 24.64 13.15
CA SER A 100 7.15 25.77 13.09
C SER A 100 6.45 25.96 14.42
#